data_AF-A0A352PXA6-F1
#
_entry.id   AF-A0A352PXA6-F1
#
_cell.length_a   1.000
_cell.length_b   1.000
_cell.length_c   1.000
_cell.angle_alpha   90.00
_cell.angle_beta   90.00
_cell.angle_gamma   90.00
#
_symmetry.space_group_name_H-M   'P 1'
#
loop_
_entity.id
_entity.type
_entity.pdbx_description
1 polymer ?
#
loop_
_entity_poly.entity_id
_entity_poly.type
_entity_poly.pdbx_seq_one_letter_code
_entity_poly.pdbx_strand_id
1 'polypeptide(L)'
;LEWCRADAERLSSAALTLEQTHSLLADGYRRGLLVVRLHTGDPALYGAIHEQMVLLDEDGIPYEVVPGISAAFAAAAVLKQELTLPEISQTVILTRLGGRTPVPERERLQLLAQHQATLAIYLSVQNIEKVAAELGDHYPSETP
;
A
#
# COMPACT_ATOMS: atom_id res chain seq x y z
N LEU A 1 -14.01 -6.69 12.13
CA LEU A 1 -14.82 -7.68 11.37
C LEU A 1 -16.19 -7.93 12.02
N GLU A 2 -16.76 -6.94 12.71
CA GLU A 2 -18.05 -7.08 13.40
C GLU A 2 -19.24 -7.03 12.44
N TRP A 3 -19.01 -6.48 11.25
CA TRP A 3 -19.93 -6.40 10.11
C TRP A 3 -19.98 -7.68 9.28
N CYS A 4 -19.16 -8.68 9.58
CA CYS A 4 -19.27 -10.00 8.95
C CYS A 4 -20.54 -10.71 9.44
N ARG A 5 -21.11 -11.57 8.59
CA ARG A 5 -22.20 -12.45 9.02
C ARG A 5 -21.77 -13.32 10.20
N ALA A 6 -22.72 -13.67 11.06
CA ALA A 6 -22.44 -14.47 12.27
C ALA A 6 -21.86 -15.86 11.95
N ASP A 7 -22.21 -16.42 10.79
CA ASP A 7 -21.76 -17.72 10.28
C ASP A 7 -20.48 -17.64 9.43
N ALA A 8 -19.89 -16.45 9.24
CA ALA A 8 -18.69 -16.29 8.45
C ALA A 8 -17.45 -16.78 9.20
N GLU A 9 -16.68 -17.64 8.54
CA GLU A 9 -15.34 -18.00 8.99
C GLU A 9 -14.40 -16.80 8.85
N ARG A 10 -13.65 -16.49 9.92
CA ARG A 10 -12.76 -15.33 9.98
C ARG A 10 -11.35 -15.80 10.27
N LEU A 11 -10.48 -15.68 9.27
CA LEU A 11 -9.09 -16.14 9.34
C LEU A 11 -8.14 -14.94 9.20
N SER A 12 -7.06 -14.97 9.98
CA SER A 12 -5.97 -13.98 9.84
C SER A 12 -4.90 -14.55 8.93
N SER A 13 -4.55 -13.83 7.86
CA SER A 13 -3.47 -14.19 6.95
C SER A 13 -2.10 -13.64 7.38
N ALA A 14 -2.01 -12.94 8.52
CA ALA A 14 -0.78 -12.23 8.93
C ALA A 14 0.42 -13.16 9.17
N ALA A 15 0.18 -14.42 9.53
CA ALA A 15 1.20 -15.43 9.77
C ALA A 15 1.27 -16.49 8.66
N LEU A 16 0.48 -16.35 7.60
CA LEU A 16 0.37 -17.35 6.53
C LEU A 16 1.34 -17.03 5.41
N THR A 17 1.87 -18.07 4.77
CA THR A 17 2.59 -17.94 3.50
C THR A 17 1.64 -17.66 2.34
N LEU A 18 2.20 -17.33 1.18
CA LEU A 18 1.43 -17.17 -0.05
C LEU A 18 0.65 -18.44 -0.39
N GLU A 19 1.29 -19.61 -0.32
CA GLU A 19 0.71 -20.91 -0.65
C GLU A 19 -0.39 -21.29 0.33
N GLN A 20 -0.16 -21.07 1.63
CA GLN A 20 -1.18 -21.30 2.65
C GLN A 20 -2.40 -20.40 2.43
N THR A 21 -2.16 -19.13 2.12
CA THR A 21 -3.27 -18.21 1.85
C THR A 21 -4.01 -18.58 0.57
N HIS A 22 -3.29 -18.95 -0.50
CA HIS A 22 -3.87 -19.42 -1.75
C HIS A 22 -4.75 -20.65 -1.54
N SER A 23 -4.28 -21.65 -0.78
CA SER A 23 -5.07 -22.84 -0.45
C SER A 23 -6.39 -22.47 0.22
N LEU A 24 -6.38 -21.54 1.19
CA LEU A 24 -7.62 -21.09 1.85
C LEU A 24 -8.60 -20.43 0.88
N LEU A 25 -8.10 -19.59 -0.03
CA LEU A 25 -8.94 -18.95 -1.04
C LEU A 25 -9.53 -19.98 -2.01
N ALA A 26 -8.70 -20.88 -2.51
CA ALA A 26 -9.09 -21.88 -3.49
C ALA A 26 -10.03 -22.93 -2.90
N ASP A 27 -9.80 -23.37 -1.66
CA ASP A 27 -10.67 -24.32 -0.97
C ASP A 27 -12.03 -23.70 -0.64
N GLY A 28 -12.06 -22.43 -0.24
CA GLY A 28 -13.31 -21.69 -0.04
C GLY A 28 -14.14 -21.62 -1.33
N TYR A 29 -13.50 -21.28 -2.45
CA TYR A 29 -14.14 -21.24 -3.76
C TYR A 29 -14.65 -22.61 -4.21
N ARG A 30 -13.83 -23.67 -4.10
CA ARG A 30 -14.20 -25.05 -4.46
C ARG A 30 -15.36 -25.60 -3.63
N ARG A 31 -15.53 -25.09 -2.41
CA ARG A 31 -16.68 -25.39 -1.53
C ARG A 31 -17.95 -24.58 -1.87
N GLY A 32 -17.89 -23.69 -2.87
CA GLY A 32 -19.00 -22.83 -3.27
C GLY A 32 -19.25 -21.65 -2.31
N LEU A 33 -18.26 -21.26 -1.51
CA LEU A 33 -18.37 -20.13 -0.59
C LEU A 33 -18.02 -18.81 -1.27
N LEU A 34 -18.60 -17.71 -0.78
CA LEU A 34 -18.11 -16.37 -1.07
C LEU A 34 -16.89 -16.09 -0.21
N VAL A 35 -15.72 -15.95 -0.84
CA VAL A 35 -14.46 -15.69 -0.16
C VAL A 35 -14.09 -14.21 -0.30
N VAL A 36 -13.76 -13.56 0.82
CA VAL A 36 -13.33 -12.16 0.85
C VAL A 36 -11.98 -12.08 1.53
N ARG A 37 -10.99 -11.52 0.82
CA ARG A 37 -9.69 -11.16 1.40
C ARG A 37 -9.64 -9.65 1.63
N LEU A 38 -9.42 -9.25 2.87
CA LEU A 38 -9.40 -7.85 3.26
C LEU A 38 -7.97 -7.32 3.30
N HIS A 39 -7.76 -6.18 2.64
CA HIS A 39 -6.50 -5.45 2.63
C HIS A 39 -6.70 -4.08 3.29
N THR A 40 -5.63 -3.55 3.86
CA THR A 40 -5.62 -2.20 4.41
C THR A 40 -5.52 -1.17 3.30
N GLY A 41 -6.32 -0.11 3.38
CA GLY A 41 -6.27 1.00 2.44
C GLY A 41 -6.76 0.59 1.06
N ASP A 42 -6.00 0.93 0.02
CA ASP A 42 -6.25 0.46 -1.34
C ASP A 42 -5.27 -0.67 -1.71
N PRO A 43 -5.76 -1.83 -2.22
CA PRO A 43 -4.90 -2.98 -2.53
C PRO A 43 -3.84 -2.73 -3.61
N ALA A 44 -4.04 -1.72 -4.47
CA ALA A 44 -3.11 -1.41 -5.55
C ALA A 44 -1.79 -0.81 -5.04
N LEU A 45 -1.77 -0.24 -3.82
CA LEU A 45 -0.57 0.37 -3.25
C LEU A 45 0.00 -0.47 -2.11
N TYR A 46 1.11 -1.17 -2.41
CA TYR A 46 1.80 -2.06 -1.47
C TYR A 46 0.94 -3.20 -0.89
N GLY A 47 -0.17 -3.55 -1.54
CA GLY A 47 -1.08 -4.59 -1.07
C GLY A 47 -0.62 -6.03 -1.31
N ALA A 48 0.48 -6.24 -2.05
CA ALA A 48 1.03 -7.56 -2.37
C ALA A 48 0.01 -8.55 -3.00
N ILE A 49 -0.90 -8.01 -3.82
CA ILE A 49 -2.00 -8.78 -4.42
C ILE A 49 -1.61 -9.53 -5.69
N HIS A 50 -0.53 -9.11 -6.38
CA HIS A 50 -0.18 -9.65 -7.69
C HIS A 50 0.09 -11.16 -7.68
N GLU A 51 0.94 -11.66 -6.79
CA GLU A 51 1.29 -13.09 -6.74
C GLU A 51 0.07 -13.98 -6.44
N GLN A 52 -0.88 -13.47 -5.67
CA GLN A 52 -2.12 -14.18 -5.39
C GLN A 52 -3.02 -14.25 -6.62
N MET A 53 -3.15 -13.13 -7.33
CA MET A 53 -3.92 -13.06 -8.56
C MET A 53 -3.39 -14.03 -9.61
N VAL A 54 -2.07 -14.12 -9.77
CA VAL A 54 -1.44 -15.10 -10.67
C VAL A 54 -1.85 -16.53 -10.32
N LEU A 55 -1.77 -16.92 -9.04
CA LEU A 55 -2.16 -18.27 -8.62
C LEU A 55 -3.66 -18.53 -8.78
N LEU A 56 -4.51 -17.52 -8.56
CA LEU A 56 -5.96 -17.63 -8.81
C LEU A 56 -6.26 -17.76 -10.31
N ASP A 57 -5.56 -17.01 -11.16
CA ASP A 57 -5.67 -17.09 -12.62
C ASP A 57 -5.25 -18.48 -13.13
N GLU A 58 -4.16 -19.04 -12.60
CA GLU A 58 -3.68 -20.39 -12.92
C GLU A 58 -4.70 -21.48 -12.54
N ASP A 59 -5.39 -21.31 -11.41
CA ASP A 59 -6.45 -22.22 -10.96
C ASP A 59 -7.83 -21.96 -11.62
N GLY A 60 -7.94 -20.92 -12.47
CA GLY A 60 -9.19 -20.53 -13.11
C GLY A 60 -10.26 -20.01 -12.14
N ILE A 61 -9.82 -19.39 -11.03
CA ILE A 61 -10.70 -18.88 -9.97
C ILE A 61 -10.99 -17.40 -10.22
N PRO A 62 -12.25 -17.01 -10.44
CA PRO A 62 -12.61 -15.61 -10.67
C PRO A 62 -12.48 -14.79 -9.39
N TYR A 63 -12.05 -13.54 -9.52
CA TYR A 63 -11.99 -12.57 -8.44
C TYR A 63 -12.31 -11.16 -8.94
N GLU A 64 -12.60 -10.27 -7.99
CA GLU A 64 -12.81 -8.84 -8.22
C GLU A 64 -11.97 -8.05 -7.21
N VAL A 65 -11.34 -6.96 -7.66
CA VAL A 65 -10.64 -6.01 -6.79
C VAL A 65 -11.56 -4.82 -6.53
N VAL A 66 -12.00 -4.68 -5.28
CA VAL A 66 -12.79 -3.52 -4.84
C VAL A 66 -11.83 -2.42 -4.37
N PRO A 67 -11.87 -1.21 -4.95
CA PRO A 67 -10.96 -0.13 -4.57
C PRO A 67 -11.24 0.37 -3.15
N GLY A 68 -10.18 0.85 -2.50
CA GLY A 68 -10.23 1.40 -1.15
C GLY A 68 -9.77 2.86 -1.10
N ILE A 69 -9.64 3.37 0.12
CA ILE A 69 -9.08 4.71 0.36
C ILE A 69 -7.64 4.54 0.86
N SER A 70 -6.68 5.01 0.07
CA SER A 70 -5.27 4.95 0.43
C SER A 70 -4.93 5.88 1.61
N ALA A 71 -3.92 5.49 2.41
CA ALA A 71 -3.56 6.21 3.63
C ALA A 71 -3.11 7.66 3.37
N ALA A 72 -2.49 7.95 2.22
CA ALA A 72 -2.13 9.33 1.84
C ALA A 72 -3.36 10.25 1.75
N PHE A 73 -4.44 9.77 1.13
CA PHE A 73 -5.67 10.57 1.01
C PHE A 73 -6.39 10.70 2.34
N ALA A 74 -6.40 9.63 3.16
CA ALA A 74 -6.91 9.70 4.52
C ALA A 74 -6.13 10.72 5.37
N ALA A 75 -4.79 10.73 5.27
CA ALA A 75 -3.93 11.69 5.97
C ALA A 75 -4.18 13.12 5.49
N ALA A 76 -4.24 13.35 4.18
CA ALA A 76 -4.55 14.66 3.61
C ALA A 76 -5.90 15.21 4.11
N ALA A 77 -6.93 14.36 4.14
CA ALA A 77 -8.25 14.73 4.66
C ALA A 77 -8.22 15.09 6.15
N VAL A 78 -7.49 14.33 6.98
CA VAL A 78 -7.31 14.62 8.41
C VAL A 78 -6.57 15.94 8.62
N LEU A 79 -5.52 16.20 7.83
CA LEU A 79 -4.75 17.44 7.85
C LEU A 79 -5.50 18.63 7.23
N LYS A 80 -6.62 18.37 6.54
CA LYS A 80 -7.39 19.36 5.75
C LYS A 80 -6.50 20.05 4.71
N GLN A 81 -5.64 19.27 4.07
CA GLN A 81 -4.71 19.75 3.05
C GLN A 81 -5.06 19.16 1.69
N GLU A 82 -4.98 19.99 0.66
CA GLU A 82 -4.92 19.53 -0.71
C GLU A 82 -3.46 19.20 -1.04
N LEU A 83 -3.20 18.01 -1.60
CA LEU A 83 -1.83 17.58 -1.92
C LEU A 83 -1.24 18.27 -3.15
N THR A 84 -2.09 18.90 -3.96
CA THR A 84 -1.73 19.66 -5.15
C THR A 84 -2.19 21.10 -4.98
N LEU A 85 -1.27 22.04 -5.11
CA LEU A 85 -1.54 23.47 -4.98
C LEU A 85 -1.03 24.19 -6.23
N PRO A 86 -1.86 25.00 -6.91
CA PRO A 86 -1.41 25.81 -8.05
C PRO A 86 -0.18 26.64 -7.70
N GLU A 87 0.75 26.78 -8.65
CA GLU A 87 2.04 27.48 -8.49
C GLU A 87 3.00 26.92 -7.43
N ILE A 88 2.60 25.89 -6.66
CA ILE A 88 3.42 25.28 -5.60
C ILE A 88 3.80 23.84 -5.98
N SER A 89 2.81 22.97 -6.16
CA SER A 89 3.05 21.57 -6.55
C SER A 89 1.85 21.00 -7.29
N GLN A 90 2.09 20.41 -8.45
CA GLN A 90 1.08 19.71 -9.26
C GLN A 90 1.36 18.20 -9.32
N THR A 91 2.28 17.73 -8.48
CA THR A 91 2.78 16.35 -8.50
C THR A 91 2.73 15.79 -7.10
N VAL A 92 2.22 14.57 -6.96
CA VAL A 92 2.29 13.79 -5.72
C VAL A 92 3.07 12.51 -5.99
N ILE A 93 4.14 12.28 -5.23
CA ILE A 93 4.93 11.06 -5.33
C ILE A 93 4.58 10.17 -4.13
N LEU A 94 4.01 9.01 -4.41
CA LEU A 94 3.78 7.96 -3.43
C LEU A 94 5.00 7.04 -3.44
N THR A 95 5.72 6.96 -2.32
CA THR A 95 6.96 6.18 -2.26
C THR A 95 7.19 5.59 -0.88
N ARG A 96 8.29 4.86 -0.71
CA ARG A 96 8.81 4.39 0.58
C ARG A 96 10.34 4.51 0.61
N LEU A 97 10.90 4.57 1.79
CA LEU A 97 12.33 4.44 1.98
C LEU A 97 12.80 3.00 1.66
N GLY A 98 13.98 2.89 1.06
CA GLY A 98 14.69 1.62 0.95
C GLY A 98 15.17 1.15 2.33
N GLY A 99 14.84 -0.09 2.70
CA GLY A 99 15.24 -0.71 3.96
C GLY A 99 15.91 -2.06 3.72
N ARG A 100 15.47 -3.10 4.44
CA ARG A 100 15.88 -4.50 4.18
C ARG A 100 15.56 -4.91 2.75
N THR A 101 14.39 -4.49 2.25
CA THR A 101 14.03 -4.63 0.85
C THR A 101 14.41 -3.33 0.12
N PRO A 102 15.33 -3.41 -0.85
CA PRO A 102 15.73 -2.23 -1.62
C PRO A 102 14.54 -1.69 -2.44
N VAL A 103 14.67 -0.44 -2.87
CA VAL A 103 13.85 0.13 -3.95
C VAL A 103 14.66 0.08 -5.25
N PRO A 104 14.01 0.10 -6.42
CA PRO A 104 14.72 0.30 -7.69
C PRO A 104 15.64 1.52 -7.63
N GLU A 105 16.79 1.46 -8.30
CA GLU A 105 17.82 2.50 -8.20
C GLU A 105 17.30 3.91 -8.54
N ARG A 106 16.43 4.00 -9.55
CA ARG A 106 15.82 5.26 -10.01
C ARG A 106 14.73 5.80 -9.08
N GLU A 107 14.29 4.99 -8.11
CA GLU A 107 13.22 5.32 -7.15
C GLU A 107 13.79 5.62 -5.75
N ARG A 108 15.11 5.80 -5.64
CA ARG A 108 15.74 6.26 -4.41
C ARG A 108 15.14 7.59 -3.97
N LEU A 109 14.88 7.72 -2.68
CA LEU A 109 14.17 8.87 -2.12
C LEU A 109 14.89 10.20 -2.43
N GLN A 110 16.23 10.23 -2.41
CA GLN A 110 16.98 11.43 -2.80
C GLN A 110 16.68 11.86 -4.24
N LEU A 111 16.60 10.91 -5.18
CA LEU A 111 16.31 11.20 -6.58
C LEU A 111 14.88 11.71 -6.76
N LEU A 112 13.93 11.12 -6.04
CA LEU A 112 12.54 11.58 -6.05
C LEU A 112 12.39 12.97 -5.44
N ALA A 113 13.18 13.28 -4.39
CA ALA A 113 13.17 14.57 -3.72
C ALA A 113 13.65 15.74 -4.60
N GLN A 114 14.45 15.47 -5.63
CA GLN A 114 14.89 16.49 -6.61
C GLN A 114 13.72 17.16 -7.35
N HIS A 115 12.57 16.49 -7.43
CA HIS A 115 11.37 17.06 -8.04
C HIS A 115 10.71 18.15 -7.20
N GLN A 116 11.06 18.29 -5.91
CA GLN A 116 10.42 19.22 -4.97
C GLN A 116 8.87 19.15 -4.99
N ALA A 117 8.34 17.94 -5.20
CA ALA A 117 6.92 17.63 -5.28
C ALA A 117 6.36 17.21 -3.91
N THR A 118 5.04 17.23 -3.72
CA THR A 118 4.45 16.65 -2.51
C THR A 118 4.80 15.17 -2.40
N LEU A 119 5.42 14.76 -1.28
CA LEU A 119 5.81 13.37 -1.02
C LEU A 119 4.87 12.73 0.00
N ALA A 120 4.32 11.56 -0.33
CA ALA A 120 3.67 10.69 0.65
C ALA A 120 4.51 9.42 0.85
N ILE A 121 5.13 9.30 2.02
CA ILE A 121 6.16 8.29 2.30
C ILE A 121 5.58 7.20 3.21
N TYR A 122 5.41 6.01 2.65
CA TYR A 122 4.86 4.82 3.31
C TYR A 122 5.94 3.98 3.96
N LEU A 123 5.56 3.14 4.93
CA LEU A 123 6.40 2.07 5.51
C LEU A 123 7.76 2.52 6.07
N SER A 124 7.92 3.81 6.40
CA SER A 124 9.24 4.42 6.67
C SER A 124 9.35 5.11 8.02
N VAL A 125 8.30 5.12 8.84
CA VAL A 125 8.26 5.89 10.10
C VAL A 125 9.35 5.49 11.10
N GLN A 126 9.77 4.22 11.11
CA GLN A 126 10.84 3.73 11.98
C GLN A 126 12.24 4.25 11.59
N ASN A 127 12.38 4.83 10.40
CA ASN A 127 13.64 5.37 9.87
C ASN A 127 13.48 6.86 9.55
N ILE A 128 12.70 7.60 10.34
CA ILE A 128 12.31 8.98 10.05
C ILE A 128 13.52 9.92 9.98
N GLU A 129 14.57 9.68 10.77
CA GLU A 129 15.81 10.46 10.74
C GLU A 129 16.54 10.29 9.41
N LYS A 130 16.52 9.06 8.86
CA LYS A 130 17.09 8.79 7.54
C LYS A 130 16.24 9.41 6.43
N VAL A 131 14.91 9.35 6.54
CA VAL A 131 14.02 10.07 5.62
C VAL A 131 14.36 11.55 5.61
N ALA A 132 14.37 12.21 6.78
CA ALA A 132 14.68 13.63 6.90
C ALA A 132 16.05 13.99 6.34
N ALA A 133 17.08 13.17 6.59
CA ALA A 133 18.42 13.37 6.04
C ALA A 133 18.43 13.27 4.50
N GLU A 134 17.78 12.27 3.91
CA GLU A 134 17.72 12.09 2.45
C GLU A 134 16.91 13.20 1.76
N LEU A 135 15.93 13.78 2.44
CA LEU A 135 15.15 14.91 1.95
C LEU A 135 15.88 16.25 2.11
N GLY A 136 16.64 16.44 3.19
CA GLY A 136 17.32 17.70 3.52
C GLY A 136 18.37 18.15 2.50
N ASP A 137 18.85 17.24 1.64
CA ASP A 137 19.73 17.58 0.51
C ASP A 137 19.00 18.35 -0.61
N HIS A 138 17.66 18.31 -0.63
CA HIS A 138 16.82 18.84 -1.71
C HIS A 138 15.67 19.75 -1.24
N TYR A 139 15.16 19.53 -0.02
CA TYR A 139 14.15 20.36 0.61
C TYR A 139 14.76 21.30 1.65
N PRO A 140 14.36 22.58 1.68
CA PRO A 140 14.77 23.49 2.74
C PRO A 140 14.41 22.96 4.14
N SER A 141 15.19 23.33 5.15
CA SER A 141 15.00 22.89 6.54
C SER A 141 13.66 23.30 7.16
N GLU A 142 13.03 24.34 6.60
CA GLU A 142 11.74 24.90 6.98
C GLU A 142 10.56 24.26 6.23
N THR A 143 10.82 23.27 5.37
CA THR A 143 9.76 22.54 4.66
C THR A 143 8.80 21.91 5.69
N PRO A 144 7.48 22.16 5.58
CA PRO A 144 6.48 21.64 6.51
C PRO A 144 6.42 20.11 6.64
#